data_AF-A0A0H4VBF5-F1
#
_entry.id   AF-A0A0H4VBF5-F1
#
_cell.length_a   1.000
_cell.length_b   1.000
_cell.length_c   1.000
_cell.angle_alpha   90.00
_cell.angle_beta   90.00
_cell.angle_gamma   90.00
#
_symmetry.space_group_name_H-M   'P 1'
#
loop_
_entity.id
_entity.type
_entity.pdbx_description
1 polymer ?
#
loop_
_entity_poly.entity_id
_entity_poly.type
_entity_poly.pdbx_seq_one_letter_code
_entity_poly.pdbx_strand_id
1 'polypeptide(L)'
;MPELLQEYWILILVALVTGVVVAWWIFHASRRTKVEIEEQPDAATQAGKSGAKRNQALIDADPVAQSAASPGPLSAAANHDETAAAPAVADAEAGAAVPAREAIKEMADAEDSPPSPASSAGDDLKRIKGVGPKLVAILHDQGVNSFAQIASWSDADIDRIDAELGRFAGRIRRDNWVEQARLLASNDLTGYEAHFGKV
;
A
#
# COMPACT_ATOMS: atom_id res chain seq x y z
N MET A 1 15.36 -47.31 25.90
CA MET A 1 15.93 -45.97 25.62
C MET A 1 16.46 -45.79 24.19
N PRO A 2 17.03 -46.80 23.47
CA PRO A 2 17.46 -46.59 22.07
C PRO A 2 16.32 -46.68 21.03
N GLU A 3 15.22 -47.35 21.34
CA GLU A 3 14.07 -47.53 20.41
C GLU A 3 13.42 -46.23 19.93
N LEU A 4 13.37 -45.20 20.78
CA LEU A 4 12.80 -43.90 20.41
C LEU A 4 13.68 -43.16 19.39
N LEU A 5 15.00 -43.35 19.45
CA LEU A 5 15.92 -42.73 18.49
C LEU A 5 15.83 -43.39 17.12
N GLN A 6 15.47 -44.67 17.05
CA GLN A 6 15.37 -45.42 15.80
C GLN A 6 14.03 -45.18 15.07
N GLU A 7 12.93 -45.04 15.81
CA GLU A 7 11.60 -44.68 15.27
C GLU A 7 11.57 -43.22 14.79
N TYR A 8 12.10 -42.29 15.59
CA TYR A 8 12.00 -40.85 15.31
C TYR A 8 13.16 -40.31 14.47
N TRP A 9 14.11 -41.13 14.02
CA TRP A 9 15.27 -40.66 13.26
C TRP A 9 14.87 -40.00 11.93
N ILE A 10 13.81 -40.49 11.28
CA ILE A 10 13.24 -39.89 10.06
C ILE A 10 12.65 -38.51 10.38
N LEU A 11 11.94 -38.38 11.51
CA LEU A 11 11.36 -37.11 11.93
C LEU A 11 12.44 -36.11 12.34
N ILE A 12 13.53 -36.56 12.95
CA ILE A 12 14.71 -35.73 13.25
C ILE A 12 15.41 -35.29 11.96
N LEU A 13 15.56 -36.17 10.97
CA LEU A 13 16.12 -35.81 9.66
C LEU A 13 15.24 -34.80 8.94
N VAL A 14 13.92 -35.00 8.93
CA VAL A 14 12.96 -34.06 8.34
C VAL A 14 13.05 -32.71 9.05
N ALA A 15 13.04 -32.67 10.39
CA ALA A 15 13.17 -31.44 11.15
C ALA A 15 14.50 -30.70 10.85
N LEU A 16 15.60 -31.44 10.71
CA LEU A 16 16.91 -30.88 10.37
C LEU A 16 16.92 -30.31 8.95
N VAL A 17 16.39 -31.04 7.95
CA VAL A 17 16.29 -30.56 6.57
C VAL A 17 15.39 -29.32 6.50
N THR A 18 14.25 -29.33 7.20
CA THR A 18 13.33 -28.20 7.25
C THR A 18 14.00 -26.97 7.87
N GLY A 19 14.76 -27.15 8.96
CA GLY A 19 15.54 -26.08 9.58
C GLY A 19 16.62 -25.52 8.65
N VAL A 20 17.33 -26.37 7.90
CA VAL A 20 18.32 -25.94 6.91
C VAL A 20 17.67 -25.17 5.76
N VAL A 21 16.50 -25.61 5.28
CA VAL A 21 15.74 -24.91 4.23
C VAL A 21 15.26 -23.54 4.71
N VAL A 22 14.75 -23.45 5.94
CA VAL A 22 14.34 -22.16 6.55
C VAL A 22 15.54 -21.24 6.74
N ALA A 23 16.66 -21.75 7.26
CA ALA A 23 17.89 -20.97 7.41
C ALA A 23 18.45 -20.51 6.04
N TRP A 24 18.40 -21.38 5.04
CA TRP A 24 18.79 -21.08 3.67
C TRP A 24 17.86 -20.04 3.04
N TRP A 25 16.55 -20.12 3.27
CA TRP A 25 15.57 -19.14 2.79
C TRP A 25 15.75 -17.78 3.44
N ILE A 26 15.93 -17.71 4.77
CA ILE A 26 16.22 -16.46 5.49
C ILE A 26 17.52 -15.84 4.98
N PHE A 27 18.56 -16.66 4.82
CA PHE A 27 19.84 -16.18 4.32
C PHE A 27 19.75 -15.76 2.84
N HIS A 28 19.01 -16.50 2.01
CA HIS A 28 18.84 -16.16 0.60
C HIS A 28 17.97 -14.92 0.41
N ALA A 29 16.94 -14.72 1.24
CA ALA A 29 16.15 -13.50 1.32
C ALA A 29 16.99 -12.31 1.79
N SER A 30 17.90 -12.52 2.75
CA SER A 30 18.80 -11.47 3.28
C SER A 30 19.99 -11.16 2.36
N ARG A 31 20.32 -12.01 1.39
CA ARG A 31 21.40 -11.78 0.42
C ARG A 31 21.11 -10.66 -0.60
N ARG A 32 19.89 -10.10 -0.64
CA ARG A 32 19.55 -9.01 -1.58
C ARG A 32 19.85 -7.60 -1.05
N THR A 33 20.42 -7.46 0.15
CA THR A 33 20.89 -6.18 0.67
C THR A 33 22.42 -6.17 0.75
N LYS A 34 23.06 -6.01 -0.41
CA LYS A 34 24.46 -5.58 -0.48
C LYS A 34 24.46 -4.24 -1.23
N VAL A 35 24.40 -3.15 -0.47
CA VAL A 35 24.76 -1.83 -0.98
C VAL A 35 26.27 -1.87 -1.18
N GLU A 36 26.66 -2.03 -2.44
CA GLU A 36 28.04 -1.86 -2.89
C GLU A 36 28.37 -0.37 -2.70
N ILE A 37 29.03 -0.03 -1.59
CA ILE A 37 29.78 1.23 -1.52
C ILE A 37 31.04 0.97 -2.31
N GLU A 38 31.00 1.37 -3.57
CA GLU A 38 32.15 1.41 -4.47
C GLU A 38 33.11 2.49 -3.94
N GLU A 39 34.03 2.09 -3.06
CA GLU A 39 35.17 2.91 -2.66
C GLU A 39 36.11 3.03 -3.87
N GLN A 40 35.92 4.11 -4.63
CA GLN A 40 36.85 4.60 -5.63
C GLN A 40 38.09 5.14 -4.89
N PRO A 41 39.28 4.55 -5.05
CA PRO A 41 40.47 4.97 -4.32
C PRO A 41 41.19 6.06 -5.12
N ASP A 42 40.81 7.32 -4.93
CA ASP A 42 41.69 8.42 -5.28
C ASP A 42 42.49 8.87 -4.05
N ALA A 43 43.77 8.56 -4.13
CA ALA A 43 44.81 8.96 -3.23
C ALA A 43 44.90 10.48 -3.12
N ALA A 44 44.47 11.05 -1.99
CA ALA A 44 45.08 12.26 -1.43
C ALA A 44 44.72 12.44 0.05
N THR A 45 45.75 12.40 0.90
CA THR A 45 45.82 13.05 2.22
C THR A 45 45.34 12.25 3.43
N GLN A 46 46.24 11.37 3.86
CA GLN A 46 46.38 10.97 5.26
C GLN A 46 46.76 12.19 6.13
N ALA A 47 45.90 12.53 7.10
CA ALA A 47 46.18 13.13 8.42
C ALA A 47 44.88 13.77 8.91
N GLY A 48 44.10 13.17 9.80
CA GLY A 48 44.48 12.93 11.18
C GLY A 48 43.86 14.01 12.07
N LYS A 49 42.89 13.60 12.91
CA LYS A 49 42.31 14.35 14.04
C LYS A 49 41.40 15.54 13.66
N SER A 50 40.10 15.39 13.91
CA SER A 50 39.42 16.22 14.92
C SER A 50 37.96 15.80 15.03
N GLY A 51 37.55 15.41 16.24
CA GLY A 51 36.14 15.24 16.57
C GLY A 51 35.38 16.56 16.55
N ALA A 52 34.09 16.44 16.27
CA ALA A 52 33.01 17.31 16.77
C ALA A 52 33.33 18.81 16.96
N LYS A 53 33.19 19.59 15.90
CA LYS A 53 32.92 21.04 15.98
C LYS A 53 31.74 21.42 15.10
N ARG A 54 30.54 21.01 15.50
CA ARG A 54 29.29 21.46 14.86
C ARG A 54 28.68 22.71 15.56
N ASN A 55 29.12 23.05 16.77
CA ASN A 55 28.55 24.15 17.58
C ASN A 55 29.62 24.98 18.33
N GLN A 56 30.63 25.51 17.63
CA GLN A 56 31.67 26.37 18.23
C GLN A 56 31.91 27.70 17.49
N ALA A 57 31.02 28.07 16.56
CA ALA A 57 31.11 29.34 15.83
C ALA A 57 30.02 30.37 16.24
N LEU A 58 29.21 30.10 17.28
CA LEU A 58 28.07 30.95 17.66
C LEU A 58 28.20 31.58 19.07
N ILE A 59 29.30 31.37 19.79
CA ILE A 59 29.40 31.72 21.22
C ILE A 59 30.53 32.74 21.54
N ASP A 60 31.36 33.15 20.56
CA ASP A 60 32.59 33.92 20.83
C ASP A 60 32.65 35.31 20.16
N ALA A 61 31.52 36.03 20.10
CA ALA A 61 31.52 37.46 19.76
C ALA A 61 31.10 38.29 20.98
N ASP A 62 32.07 38.95 21.60
CA ASP A 62 31.87 39.90 22.70
C ASP A 62 31.34 41.27 22.21
N PRO A 63 30.74 42.09 23.10
CA PRO A 63 29.80 43.16 22.77
C PRO A 63 30.46 44.54 22.71
N VAL A 64 30.03 45.38 21.76
CA VAL A 64 30.18 46.84 21.88
C VAL A 64 28.90 47.53 21.41
N ALA A 65 28.34 48.33 22.31
CA ALA A 65 27.11 49.06 22.19
C ALA A 65 27.18 50.25 21.22
N GLN A 66 26.11 50.42 20.44
CA GLN A 66 25.51 51.70 20.00
C GLN A 66 24.18 51.34 19.31
N SER A 67 23.07 51.29 20.04
CA SER A 67 22.15 52.40 20.38
C SER A 67 21.44 53.03 19.17
N ALA A 68 20.10 53.06 19.31
CA ALA A 68 19.09 53.83 18.57
C ALA A 68 18.57 53.30 17.23
N ALA A 69 17.43 52.59 17.24
CA ALA A 69 16.13 53.17 16.89
C ALA A 69 15.02 52.10 16.79
N SER A 70 13.84 52.44 17.31
CA SER A 70 12.64 51.61 17.49
C SER A 70 11.82 51.41 16.18
N PRO A 71 10.80 50.52 16.20
CA PRO A 71 10.19 49.92 15.02
C PRO A 71 9.05 50.78 14.43
N GLY A 72 8.92 50.76 13.10
CA GLY A 72 7.77 51.30 12.39
C GLY A 72 6.94 50.17 11.76
N PRO A 73 5.65 49.99 12.15
CA PRO A 73 4.67 49.24 11.37
C PRO A 73 4.05 50.15 10.30
N LEU A 74 3.34 49.55 9.32
CA LEU A 74 2.55 50.11 8.19
C LEU A 74 3.13 49.60 6.85
N SER A 75 2.41 48.95 5.94
CA SER A 75 0.97 48.78 5.78
C SER A 75 0.69 47.48 5.04
N ALA A 76 -0.29 46.75 5.57
CA ALA A 76 -1.14 45.87 4.78
C ALA A 76 -2.02 46.71 3.82
N ALA A 77 -2.48 46.04 2.77
CA ALA A 77 -3.59 46.43 1.89
C ALA A 77 -3.35 47.55 0.87
N ALA A 78 -3.16 47.13 -0.39
CA ALA A 78 -3.77 47.79 -1.55
C ALA A 78 -3.69 46.83 -2.75
N ASN A 79 -4.82 46.15 -3.00
CA ASN A 79 -5.35 45.69 -4.31
C ASN A 79 -6.30 44.50 -4.08
N HIS A 80 -7.39 44.78 -3.36
CA HIS A 80 -8.68 44.17 -3.66
C HIS A 80 -9.31 45.04 -4.74
N ASP A 81 -9.74 44.45 -5.85
CA ASP A 81 -10.88 44.99 -6.57
C ASP A 81 -11.85 43.86 -6.90
N GLU A 82 -13.10 44.18 -6.62
CA GLU A 82 -14.27 43.33 -6.61
C GLU A 82 -15.06 43.64 -7.87
N THR A 83 -15.46 42.62 -8.63
CA THR A 83 -16.62 42.77 -9.52
C THR A 83 -17.53 41.59 -9.28
N ALA A 84 -18.49 41.87 -8.44
CA ALA A 84 -19.70 41.10 -8.23
C ALA A 84 -20.63 41.18 -9.45
N ALA A 85 -21.46 40.14 -9.54
CA ALA A 85 -22.90 40.20 -9.81
C ALA A 85 -23.37 39.40 -11.04
N ALA A 86 -23.85 38.19 -10.74
CA ALA A 86 -25.08 37.67 -11.32
C ALA A 86 -26.27 38.58 -10.93
N PRO A 87 -27.40 38.51 -11.66
CA PRO A 87 -28.46 37.68 -11.11
C PRO A 87 -29.26 36.87 -12.16
N ALA A 88 -29.96 35.90 -11.58
CA ALA A 88 -30.88 34.93 -12.16
C ALA A 88 -32.20 35.55 -12.67
N VAL A 89 -32.87 34.80 -13.57
CA VAL A 89 -34.30 34.41 -13.56
C VAL A 89 -34.48 33.38 -14.70
N ALA A 90 -34.83 32.11 -14.45
CA ALA A 90 -36.15 31.53 -14.14
C ALA A 90 -36.98 31.22 -15.40
N ASP A 91 -37.19 29.92 -15.68
CA ASP A 91 -38.47 29.20 -15.93
C ASP A 91 -38.12 27.77 -16.43
N ALA A 92 -38.34 26.72 -15.64
CA ALA A 92 -39.59 25.95 -15.46
C ALA A 92 -39.85 24.94 -16.59
N GLU A 93 -39.91 23.64 -16.25
CA GLU A 93 -41.13 22.82 -16.34
C GLU A 93 -40.80 21.30 -16.26
N ALA A 94 -41.36 20.65 -15.23
CA ALA A 94 -41.83 19.26 -15.08
C ALA A 94 -40.95 18.04 -15.54
N GLY A 95 -40.85 16.95 -14.77
CA GLY A 95 -41.58 16.56 -13.57
C GLY A 95 -41.33 15.10 -13.15
N ALA A 96 -42.15 14.69 -12.18
CA ALA A 96 -42.44 13.32 -11.72
C ALA A 96 -41.46 12.61 -10.76
N ALA A 97 -41.69 12.93 -9.49
CA ALA A 97 -41.60 12.11 -8.29
C ALA A 97 -41.48 10.57 -8.44
N VAL A 98 -40.52 10.02 -7.70
CA VAL A 98 -40.43 8.63 -7.23
C VAL A 98 -41.60 8.22 -6.34
N PRO A 99 -41.93 6.91 -6.29
CA PRO A 99 -41.76 6.21 -5.01
C PRO A 99 -41.06 4.86 -5.24
N ALA A 100 -39.86 4.57 -4.72
CA ALA A 100 -39.54 4.37 -3.30
C ALA A 100 -40.54 3.46 -2.55
N ARG A 101 -41.02 2.36 -3.16
CA ARG A 101 -41.69 1.30 -2.38
C ARG A 101 -41.68 -0.15 -2.92
N GLU A 102 -40.78 -0.51 -3.83
CA GLU A 102 -40.65 -1.90 -4.33
C GLU A 102 -39.27 -2.55 -4.11
N ALA A 103 -38.39 -1.91 -3.34
CA ALA A 103 -37.03 -2.40 -3.05
C ALA A 103 -36.90 -3.17 -1.73
N ILE A 104 -38.01 -3.62 -1.12
CA ILE A 104 -38.01 -4.26 0.21
C ILE A 104 -38.67 -5.65 0.23
N LYS A 105 -38.95 -6.25 -0.93
CA LYS A 105 -39.53 -7.61 -1.00
C LYS A 105 -38.78 -8.60 -1.88
N GLU A 106 -37.59 -8.23 -2.35
CA GLU A 106 -36.64 -9.15 -3.02
C GLU A 106 -35.42 -9.39 -2.10
N MET A 107 -35.67 -9.60 -0.80
CA MET A 107 -34.69 -10.03 0.18
C MET A 107 -35.35 -11.11 1.03
N ALA A 108 -35.66 -12.27 0.45
CA ALA A 108 -36.13 -13.42 1.23
C ALA A 108 -35.99 -14.80 0.55
N ASP A 109 -35.81 -14.89 -0.77
CA ASP A 109 -35.74 -16.21 -1.45
C ASP A 109 -34.72 -16.19 -2.58
N ALA A 110 -33.45 -16.49 -2.25
CA ALA A 110 -32.42 -16.92 -3.19
C ALA A 110 -31.28 -17.60 -2.42
N GLU A 111 -31.62 -18.50 -1.49
CA GLU A 111 -30.73 -19.64 -1.25
C GLU A 111 -31.02 -20.65 -2.37
N ASP A 112 -29.97 -21.13 -3.02
CA ASP A 112 -29.96 -22.20 -4.03
C ASP A 112 -30.29 -21.81 -5.50
N SER A 113 -29.33 -21.16 -6.18
CA SER A 113 -29.07 -21.30 -7.63
C SER A 113 -27.73 -20.64 -8.02
N PRO A 114 -26.96 -21.21 -8.97
CA PRO A 114 -25.62 -20.72 -9.30
C PRO A 114 -25.73 -19.44 -10.15
N PRO A 115 -25.01 -18.35 -9.83
CA PRO A 115 -24.95 -17.23 -10.75
C PRO A 115 -23.88 -17.55 -11.81
N SER A 116 -24.31 -18.08 -12.95
CA SER A 116 -23.65 -17.71 -14.20
C SER A 116 -24.37 -16.49 -14.74
N PRO A 117 -23.66 -15.37 -14.96
CA PRO A 117 -23.92 -14.66 -16.20
C PRO A 117 -22.64 -14.13 -16.88
N ALA A 118 -22.78 -14.03 -18.18
CA ALA A 118 -21.87 -13.46 -19.16
C ALA A 118 -21.21 -12.13 -18.75
N SER A 119 -19.91 -12.05 -19.05
CA SER A 119 -19.27 -10.89 -19.66
C SER A 119 -19.42 -9.52 -18.98
N SER A 120 -19.02 -9.40 -17.72
CA SER A 120 -18.13 -8.28 -17.39
C SER A 120 -16.73 -8.66 -17.87
N ALA A 121 -16.07 -7.83 -18.68
CA ALA A 121 -14.74 -8.11 -19.24
C ALA A 121 -13.61 -8.16 -18.18
N GLY A 122 -13.97 -8.33 -16.89
CA GLY A 122 -13.08 -8.38 -15.74
C GLY A 122 -13.17 -9.70 -15.00
N ASP A 123 -12.11 -10.00 -14.28
CA ASP A 123 -11.96 -11.19 -13.44
C ASP A 123 -12.76 -11.07 -12.14
N ASP A 124 -13.06 -12.22 -11.53
CA ASP A 124 -13.72 -12.27 -10.21
C ASP A 124 -12.73 -11.99 -9.07
N LEU A 125 -12.49 -10.70 -8.79
CA LEU A 125 -11.56 -10.26 -7.75
C LEU A 125 -11.88 -10.82 -6.34
N LYS A 126 -13.10 -11.33 -6.11
CA LYS A 126 -13.51 -11.96 -4.84
C LYS A 126 -12.76 -13.27 -4.56
N ARG A 127 -12.11 -13.86 -5.57
CA ARG A 127 -11.27 -15.05 -5.40
C ARG A 127 -10.00 -14.78 -4.61
N ILE A 128 -9.56 -13.53 -4.51
CA ILE A 128 -8.42 -13.14 -3.67
C ILE A 128 -8.88 -13.09 -2.21
N LYS A 129 -8.24 -13.87 -1.32
CA LYS A 129 -8.49 -13.82 0.12
C LYS A 129 -8.21 -12.43 0.66
N GLY A 130 -9.17 -11.90 1.43
CA GLY A 130 -9.12 -10.55 1.99
C GLY A 130 -9.81 -9.50 1.12
N VAL A 131 -10.15 -9.80 -0.14
CA VAL A 131 -10.93 -8.94 -1.03
C VAL A 131 -12.42 -9.24 -0.88
N GLY A 132 -13.09 -8.48 -0.02
CA GLY A 132 -14.55 -8.58 0.17
C GLY A 132 -15.34 -7.81 -0.89
N PRO A 133 -16.68 -7.99 -0.99
CA PRO A 133 -17.53 -7.31 -1.99
C PRO A 133 -17.39 -5.78 -1.99
N LYS A 134 -17.16 -5.18 -0.81
CA LYS A 134 -16.95 -3.74 -0.69
C LYS A 134 -15.60 -3.27 -1.23
N LEU A 135 -14.56 -4.09 -1.10
CA LEU A 135 -13.25 -3.81 -1.69
C LEU A 135 -13.31 -3.96 -3.20
N VAL A 136 -13.97 -5.00 -3.72
CA VAL A 136 -14.19 -5.15 -5.17
C VAL A 136 -14.87 -3.92 -5.76
N ALA A 137 -15.91 -3.40 -5.10
CA ALA A 137 -16.57 -2.18 -5.56
C ALA A 137 -15.62 -0.97 -5.63
N ILE A 138 -14.75 -0.80 -4.63
CA ILE A 138 -13.74 0.27 -4.61
C ILE A 138 -12.70 0.04 -5.72
N LEU A 139 -12.19 -1.18 -5.89
CA LEU A 139 -11.21 -1.50 -6.92
C LEU A 139 -11.78 -1.26 -8.33
N HIS A 140 -13.04 -1.65 -8.55
CA HIS A 140 -13.73 -1.43 -9.82
C HIS A 140 -13.95 0.05 -10.12
N ASP A 141 -14.29 0.86 -9.11
CA ASP A 141 -14.40 2.33 -9.23
C ASP A 141 -13.07 2.96 -9.68
N GLN A 142 -11.95 2.36 -9.27
CA GLN A 142 -10.60 2.75 -9.69
C GLN A 142 -10.14 2.14 -11.02
N GLY A 143 -11.02 1.42 -11.72
CA GLY A 143 -10.73 0.79 -13.00
C GLY A 143 -9.91 -0.50 -12.89
N VAL A 144 -9.71 -1.03 -11.69
CA VAL A 144 -9.04 -2.31 -11.45
C VAL A 144 -10.08 -3.42 -11.52
N ASN A 145 -10.02 -4.22 -12.57
CA ASN A 145 -11.02 -5.25 -12.85
C ASN A 145 -10.42 -6.61 -13.23
N SER A 146 -9.09 -6.76 -13.28
CA SER A 146 -8.44 -8.03 -13.60
C SER A 146 -7.35 -8.41 -12.59
N PHE A 147 -7.12 -9.72 -12.44
CA PHE A 147 -6.01 -10.24 -11.65
C PHE A 147 -4.67 -9.81 -12.21
N ALA A 148 -4.56 -9.72 -13.54
CA ALA A 148 -3.35 -9.28 -14.22
C ALA A 148 -2.92 -7.85 -13.83
N GLN A 149 -3.88 -6.93 -13.68
CA GLN A 149 -3.60 -5.57 -13.20
C GLN A 149 -3.04 -5.58 -11.77
N ILE A 150 -3.69 -6.31 -10.86
CA ILE A 150 -3.25 -6.41 -9.46
C ILE A 150 -1.87 -7.08 -9.37
N ALA A 151 -1.63 -8.12 -10.16
CA ALA A 151 -0.34 -8.82 -10.23
C ALA A 151 0.80 -7.95 -10.80
N SER A 152 0.46 -6.89 -11.54
CA SER A 152 1.43 -5.95 -12.13
C SER A 152 1.75 -4.75 -11.24
N TRP A 153 1.09 -4.60 -10.08
CA TRP A 153 1.32 -3.47 -9.19
C TRP A 153 2.76 -3.42 -8.68
N SER A 154 3.36 -2.24 -8.81
CA SER A 154 4.60 -1.91 -8.13
C SER A 154 4.33 -1.53 -6.67
N ASP A 155 5.38 -1.42 -5.84
CA ASP A 155 5.23 -0.93 -4.47
C ASP A 155 4.58 0.46 -4.41
N ALA A 156 4.88 1.33 -5.37
CA ALA A 156 4.26 2.66 -5.46
C ALA A 156 2.76 2.58 -5.83
N ASP A 157 2.37 1.64 -6.69
CA ASP A 157 0.96 1.41 -7.01
C ASP A 157 0.19 0.87 -5.82
N ILE A 158 0.80 -0.08 -5.09
CA ILE A 158 0.23 -0.61 -3.86
C ILE A 158 -0.02 0.54 -2.89
N ASP A 159 0.96 1.40 -2.64
CA ASP A 159 0.80 2.49 -1.67
C ASP A 159 -0.25 3.52 -2.10
N ARG A 160 -0.34 3.81 -3.41
CA ARG A 160 -1.38 4.69 -3.97
C ARG A 160 -2.77 4.12 -3.78
N ILE A 161 -3.00 2.88 -4.21
CA ILE A 161 -4.31 2.21 -4.12
C ILE A 161 -4.67 2.00 -2.65
N ASP A 162 -3.72 1.59 -1.82
CA ASP A 162 -3.93 1.31 -0.39
C ASP A 162 -4.38 2.58 0.38
N ALA A 163 -3.83 3.75 0.04
CA ALA A 163 -4.28 5.02 0.61
C ALA A 163 -5.74 5.33 0.26
N GLU A 164 -6.20 4.92 -0.91
CA GLU A 164 -7.57 5.15 -1.39
C GLU A 164 -8.57 4.14 -0.80
N LEU A 165 -8.10 3.02 -0.24
CA LEU A 165 -8.93 2.04 0.47
C LEU A 165 -9.46 2.55 1.83
N GLY A 166 -8.89 3.64 2.36
CA GLY A 166 -9.30 4.27 3.62
C GLY A 166 -9.19 3.32 4.82
N ARG A 167 -10.33 2.92 5.41
CA ARG A 167 -10.36 2.01 6.58
C ARG A 167 -9.81 0.60 6.31
N PHE A 168 -9.63 0.26 5.05
CA PHE A 168 -9.11 -1.03 4.61
C PHE A 168 -7.64 -0.97 4.19
N ALA A 169 -6.99 0.19 4.35
CA ALA A 169 -5.56 0.34 4.12
C ALA A 169 -4.73 -0.68 4.93
N GLY A 170 -3.58 -1.04 4.39
CA GLY A 170 -2.64 -2.06 4.85
C GLY A 170 -2.98 -3.48 4.39
N ARG A 171 -4.17 -3.72 3.83
CA ARG A 171 -4.62 -5.10 3.50
C ARG A 171 -3.95 -5.66 2.27
N ILE A 172 -3.62 -4.83 1.29
CA ILE A 172 -2.99 -5.27 0.04
C ILE A 172 -1.69 -6.03 0.34
N ARG A 173 -0.86 -5.47 1.23
CA ARG A 173 0.41 -6.08 1.66
C ARG A 173 0.19 -7.19 2.68
N ARG A 174 -0.65 -6.97 3.70
CA ARG A 174 -0.87 -7.94 4.78
C ARG A 174 -1.44 -9.26 4.27
N ASP A 175 -2.41 -9.18 3.36
CA ASP A 175 -3.08 -10.33 2.79
C ASP A 175 -2.39 -10.78 1.47
N ASN A 176 -1.26 -10.19 1.08
CA ASN A 176 -0.47 -10.55 -0.10
C ASN A 176 -1.28 -10.62 -1.40
N TRP A 177 -2.09 -9.60 -1.69
CA TRP A 177 -3.01 -9.61 -2.84
C TRP A 177 -2.30 -9.76 -4.18
N VAL A 178 -1.10 -9.16 -4.33
CA VAL A 178 -0.32 -9.22 -5.57
C VAL A 178 0.11 -10.66 -5.90
N GLU A 179 0.61 -11.39 -4.91
CA GLU A 179 1.03 -12.79 -5.08
C GLU A 179 -0.16 -13.71 -5.36
N GLN A 180 -1.27 -13.51 -4.63
CA GLN A 180 -2.51 -14.23 -4.90
C GLN A 180 -3.03 -13.98 -6.32
N ALA A 181 -3.07 -12.72 -6.74
CA ALA A 181 -3.50 -12.33 -8.08
C ALA A 181 -2.58 -12.89 -9.16
N ARG A 182 -1.27 -13.00 -8.93
CA ARG A 182 -0.32 -13.59 -9.87
C ARG A 182 -0.60 -15.07 -10.13
N LEU A 183 -0.90 -15.84 -9.07
CA LEU A 183 -1.26 -17.25 -9.17
C LEU A 183 -2.59 -17.43 -9.90
N LEU A 184 -3.60 -16.61 -9.56
CA LEU A 184 -4.91 -16.63 -10.21
C LEU A 184 -4.85 -16.21 -11.69
N ALA A 185 -4.06 -15.18 -12.01
CA ALA A 185 -3.84 -14.71 -13.39
C ALA A 185 -3.13 -15.76 -14.26
N SER A 186 -2.26 -16.58 -13.65
CA SER A 186 -1.58 -17.69 -14.31
C SER A 186 -2.42 -18.97 -14.35
N ASN A 187 -3.63 -18.94 -13.79
CA ASN A 187 -4.52 -20.09 -13.60
C ASN A 187 -3.85 -21.25 -12.82
N ASP A 188 -2.88 -20.94 -11.95
CA ASP A 188 -2.20 -21.90 -11.09
C ASP A 188 -2.96 -22.04 -9.76
N LEU A 189 -4.05 -22.78 -9.82
CA LEU A 189 -4.87 -23.10 -8.65
C LEU A 189 -4.11 -23.99 -7.65
N THR A 190 -3.23 -24.86 -8.12
CA THR A 190 -2.46 -25.76 -7.25
C THR A 190 -1.48 -24.97 -6.38
N GLY A 191 -0.73 -24.04 -6.98
CA GLY A 191 0.14 -23.11 -6.25
C GLY A 191 -0.65 -22.21 -5.32
N TYR A 192 -1.80 -21.70 -5.78
CA TYR A 192 -2.69 -20.90 -4.93
C TYR A 192 -3.14 -21.67 -3.68
N GLU A 193 -3.64 -22.89 -3.86
CA GLU A 193 -4.14 -23.71 -2.75
C GLU A 193 -3.03 -24.14 -1.79
N ALA A 194 -1.83 -24.42 -2.29
CA ALA A 194 -0.68 -24.78 -1.46
C ALA A 194 -0.23 -23.63 -0.54
N HIS A 195 -0.33 -22.38 -1.00
CA HIS A 195 0.13 -21.20 -0.25
C HIS A 195 -0.97 -20.50 0.55
N PHE A 196 -2.21 -20.44 0.03
CA PHE A 196 -3.30 -19.64 0.57
C PHE A 196 -4.54 -20.47 0.97
N GLY A 197 -4.57 -21.76 0.63
CA GLY A 197 -5.71 -22.65 0.85
C GLY A 197 -6.77 -22.55 -0.26
N LYS A 198 -7.86 -23.33 -0.10
CA LYS A 198 -8.95 -23.38 -1.09
C LYS A 198 -9.56 -22.01 -1.33
N VAL A 199 -9.73 -21.64 -2.60
CA VAL A 199 -10.38 -20.40 -3.07
C VAL A 199 -11.81 -20.30 -2.54
#